data_AF-A0A915Y0S2-F1
#
_entry.id   AF-A0A915Y0S2-F1
#
_cell.length_a   1.000
_cell.length_b   1.000
_cell.length_c   1.000
_cell.angle_alpha   90.00
_cell.angle_beta   90.00
_cell.angle_gamma   90.00
#
_symmetry.space_group_name_H-M   'P 1'
#
loop_
_entity.id
_entity.type
_entity.pdbx_description
1 polymer ?
#
loop_
_entity_poly.entity_id
_entity_poly.type
_entity_poly.pdbx_seq_one_letter_code
_entity_poly.pdbx_strand_id
1 'polypeptide(L)'
;MSHKSLTRRQFLRGLGVAAGIGTMATLLAACGGAAAPPSDAGQAPAAPTTTQYFMGFEAANKEQWARIPADHKKGTLVSEKDWYQILGDAPKEPIVIAGFKGGWGELWIDAVIESMKADFPNIQIEKDFDPRIWEKMKPRLVAGEVPDWMYYVIGPWGGEWKKGIEEKVMVPCDFLLDVEAFGISGKRVAEVIQPGALAAANANLTDAQWTMPLSLSVYGLYYNVDMFEKNGWKAPDQLSYEEFLEQNKKIKAAGIAPFTYAGKYPGYWEFGFLQSLWHKKAGEKAFCDMDNLVPGAFLNPDLAWGIEQVQSFFKNDWIYPGSDALSHTESQQVFVDGKAAMIPNGSWMPNEQRETTPPDFRMAFSGIPMPSDGKGYKDAIAYDRGAAELQVGNGKNPLWGMEVMRRIYSPTAQRIWAEQIGSPNAMISVVKDVKPTPAWESAAKAIERAQGHNIVLNYGAWYPELAKQWNDAIGDIVTGKIAPMDALQLLEQGAQLIRDNPDIKKLTRECKA
;
A
#
# COMPACT_ATOMS: atom_id res chain seq x y z
N MET A 1 35.78 -12.05 26.85
CA MET A 1 35.36 -13.46 26.61
C MET A 1 34.84 -13.55 25.19
N SER A 2 35.26 -14.57 24.44
CA SER A 2 34.98 -14.75 23.00
C SER A 2 33.47 -14.79 22.71
N HIS A 3 32.99 -13.85 21.89
CA HIS A 3 31.66 -13.92 21.27
C HIS A 3 31.66 -15.06 20.25
N LYS A 4 31.06 -16.20 20.61
CA LYS A 4 30.69 -17.22 19.64
C LYS A 4 29.42 -16.74 18.93
N SER A 5 29.52 -16.40 17.66
CA SER A 5 28.34 -16.22 16.80
C SER A 5 27.56 -17.54 16.75
N LEU A 6 26.25 -17.46 17.00
CA LEU A 6 25.36 -18.59 16.82
C LEU A 6 25.30 -18.94 15.33
N THR A 7 25.42 -20.23 15.01
CA THR A 7 25.37 -20.68 13.62
C THR A 7 23.94 -20.69 13.08
N ARG A 8 23.76 -20.45 11.77
CA ARG A 8 22.46 -20.42 11.03
C ARG A 8 21.53 -21.60 11.37
N ARG A 9 22.09 -22.77 11.70
CA ARG A 9 21.34 -23.98 12.10
C ARG A 9 20.80 -23.97 13.54
N GLN A 10 21.43 -23.23 14.46
CA GLN A 10 21.03 -23.17 15.87
C GLN A 10 19.89 -22.18 16.10
N PHE A 11 19.84 -21.09 15.32
CA PHE A 11 18.72 -20.15 15.30
C PHE A 11 17.44 -20.79 14.73
N LEU A 12 17.55 -21.55 13.65
CA LEU A 12 16.40 -22.18 12.98
C LEU A 12 15.71 -23.30 13.78
N ARG A 13 16.40 -23.92 14.75
CA ARG A 13 15.78 -24.89 15.67
C ARG A 13 14.96 -24.23 16.79
N GLY A 14 15.20 -22.94 17.09
CA GLY A 14 14.45 -22.20 18.12
C GLY A 14 13.00 -21.86 17.72
N LEU A 15 12.68 -21.89 16.42
CA LEU A 15 11.35 -21.61 15.89
C LEU A 15 10.38 -22.80 15.96
N GLY A 16 10.85 -23.99 16.36
CA GLY A 16 10.08 -25.24 16.32
C GLY A 16 9.30 -25.61 17.59
N VAL A 17 9.32 -24.80 18.66
CA VAL A 17 8.74 -25.19 19.96
C VAL A 17 7.56 -24.32 20.44
N ALA A 18 7.12 -23.32 19.68
CA ALA A 18 5.86 -22.61 19.97
C ALA A 18 4.69 -23.17 19.13
N ALA A 19 4.47 -24.48 19.19
CA ALA A 19 3.23 -25.10 18.70
C ALA A 19 2.32 -25.35 19.91
N GLY A 20 1.40 -24.41 20.17
CA GLY A 20 0.40 -24.58 21.21
C GLY A 20 -0.40 -23.31 21.44
N ILE A 21 -1.65 -23.33 20.97
CA ILE A 21 -2.69 -22.29 21.07
C ILE A 21 -2.62 -21.29 19.90
N GLY A 22 -3.51 -21.52 18.93
CA GLY A 22 -3.68 -20.69 17.76
C GLY A 22 -4.30 -19.33 18.10
N THR A 23 -3.76 -18.30 17.47
CA THR A 23 -4.36 -16.96 17.42
C THR A 23 -4.29 -16.46 15.98
N MET A 24 -5.47 -16.34 15.37
CA MET A 24 -5.74 -15.57 14.16
C MET A 24 -5.41 -14.09 14.45
N ALA A 25 -4.20 -13.63 14.13
CA ALA A 25 -3.86 -12.20 14.21
C ALA A 25 -2.61 -11.89 13.39
N THR A 26 -2.76 -11.77 12.07
CA THR A 26 -1.86 -11.02 11.16
C THR A 26 -2.55 -10.91 9.80
N LEU A 27 -3.58 -10.05 9.70
CA LEU A 27 -4.39 -9.84 8.48
C LEU A 27 -4.48 -8.37 8.04
N LEU A 28 -3.70 -7.47 8.66
CA LEU A 28 -3.83 -6.01 8.47
C LEU A 28 -3.00 -5.42 7.30
N ALA A 29 -1.92 -6.06 6.85
CA ALA A 29 -1.04 -5.53 5.79
C ALA A 29 -1.60 -5.66 4.35
N ALA A 30 -2.75 -6.31 4.21
CA ALA A 30 -3.35 -6.77 2.96
C ALA A 30 -4.17 -5.76 2.18
N CYS A 31 -4.96 -5.01 2.96
CA CYS A 31 -6.01 -4.15 2.46
C CYS A 31 -5.78 -2.70 2.91
N GLY A 32 -4.76 -2.47 3.75
CA GLY A 32 -4.21 -1.17 4.07
C GLY A 32 -2.73 -1.25 3.78
N GLY A 33 -2.32 -0.67 2.66
CA GLY A 33 -0.91 -0.45 2.35
C GLY A 33 -0.22 0.18 3.56
N ALA A 34 0.92 -0.37 3.95
CA ALA A 34 1.80 0.27 4.91
C ALA A 34 2.18 1.63 4.32
N ALA A 35 1.54 2.68 4.83
CA ALA A 35 1.67 4.02 4.30
C ALA A 35 3.15 4.41 4.28
N ALA A 36 3.65 4.72 3.10
CA ALA A 36 5.03 5.08 2.92
C ALA A 36 5.27 6.58 3.05
N PRO A 37 6.48 7.02 3.45
CA PRO A 37 6.66 8.38 3.94
C PRO A 37 6.64 9.40 2.80
N PRO A 38 6.11 10.62 3.03
CA PRO A 38 6.06 11.63 1.99
C PRO A 38 7.47 12.13 1.65
N SER A 39 7.77 12.23 0.36
CA SER A 39 8.88 13.04 -0.15
C SER A 39 8.45 14.51 -0.19
N ASP A 40 9.22 15.38 0.47
CA ASP A 40 9.04 16.81 0.37
C ASP A 40 9.47 17.35 -0.98
N ALA A 41 8.71 18.33 -1.49
CA ALA A 41 9.07 19.14 -2.65
C ALA A 41 10.19 20.16 -2.30
N GLY A 42 11.17 19.72 -1.52
CA GLY A 42 12.47 20.39 -1.39
C GLY A 42 13.34 19.98 -2.56
N GLN A 43 14.21 20.88 -3.03
CA GLN A 43 15.17 20.60 -4.09
C GLN A 43 15.81 19.22 -3.89
N ALA A 44 15.79 18.41 -4.94
CA ALA A 44 16.37 17.07 -4.95
C ALA A 44 17.72 17.08 -4.22
N PRO A 45 17.91 16.29 -3.15
CA PRO A 45 19.23 16.15 -2.57
C PRO A 45 20.18 15.67 -3.67
N ALA A 46 21.36 16.30 -3.74
CA ALA A 46 22.39 15.91 -4.71
C ALA A 46 22.60 14.39 -4.61
N ALA A 47 22.50 13.71 -5.77
CA ALA A 47 22.69 12.28 -5.86
C ALA A 47 24.01 11.88 -5.16
N PRO A 48 24.02 10.78 -4.39
CA PRO A 48 25.27 10.28 -3.83
C PRO A 48 26.28 10.08 -4.96
N THR A 49 27.47 10.65 -4.78
CA THR A 49 28.57 10.71 -5.75
C THR A 49 29.30 9.38 -5.96
N THR A 50 28.70 8.25 -5.57
CA THR A 50 29.32 6.91 -5.70
C THR A 50 28.66 6.11 -6.83
N THR A 51 29.47 5.88 -7.87
CA THR A 51 29.15 5.31 -9.18
C THR A 51 28.91 3.80 -9.19
N GLN A 52 28.56 3.17 -8.07
CA GLN A 52 28.32 1.73 -8.02
C GLN A 52 26.95 1.45 -7.44
N TYR A 53 26.03 1.08 -8.34
CA TYR A 53 24.69 0.55 -8.08
C TYR A 53 24.63 -0.61 -7.07
N PHE A 54 25.76 -1.22 -6.68
CA PHE A 54 25.81 -2.60 -6.18
C PHE A 54 26.84 -2.88 -5.07
N MET A 55 27.26 -1.90 -4.26
CA MET A 55 28.19 -2.20 -3.15
C MET A 55 27.55 -3.18 -2.14
N GLY A 56 28.05 -4.43 -2.10
CA GLY A 56 27.72 -5.43 -1.07
C GLY A 56 26.61 -6.43 -1.42
N PHE A 57 25.97 -6.33 -2.59
CA PHE A 57 24.92 -7.26 -3.02
C PHE A 57 25.49 -8.54 -3.65
N GLU A 58 25.06 -9.72 -3.18
CA GLU A 58 25.49 -11.02 -3.70
C GLU A 58 24.38 -11.66 -4.53
N ALA A 59 24.47 -11.47 -5.83
CA ALA A 59 23.47 -11.99 -6.74
C ALA A 59 23.64 -13.49 -7.03
N ALA A 60 22.52 -14.21 -7.12
CA ALA A 60 22.51 -15.65 -7.40
C ALA A 60 23.07 -15.98 -8.79
N ASN A 61 22.62 -15.27 -9.83
CA ASN A 61 23.11 -15.45 -11.20
C ASN A 61 24.20 -14.42 -11.58
N LYS A 62 25.43 -14.63 -11.10
CA LYS A 62 26.56 -13.72 -11.35
C LYS A 62 26.83 -13.44 -12.83
N GLU A 63 26.52 -14.37 -13.73
CA GLU A 63 26.74 -14.20 -15.17
C GLU A 63 25.80 -13.15 -15.77
N GLN A 64 24.48 -13.22 -15.49
CA GLN A 64 23.54 -12.19 -15.93
C GLN A 64 23.90 -10.83 -15.35
N TRP A 65 24.23 -10.77 -14.06
CA TRP A 65 24.59 -9.52 -13.40
C TRP A 65 25.87 -8.88 -13.95
N ALA A 66 26.84 -9.68 -14.39
CA ALA A 66 28.06 -9.18 -15.01
C ALA A 66 27.85 -8.51 -16.38
N ARG A 67 26.65 -8.65 -16.98
CA ARG A 67 26.29 -7.98 -18.25
C ARG A 67 25.92 -6.51 -18.06
N ILE A 68 25.61 -6.09 -16.82
CA ILE A 68 25.39 -4.67 -16.52
C ILE A 68 26.74 -3.94 -16.60
N PRO A 69 26.86 -2.85 -17.37
CA PRO A 69 28.10 -2.09 -17.48
C PRO A 69 28.53 -1.53 -16.11
N ALA A 70 29.73 -1.88 -15.67
CA ALA A 70 30.27 -1.47 -14.37
C ALA A 70 30.55 0.05 -14.28
N ASP A 71 30.67 0.72 -15.41
CA ASP A 71 30.87 2.16 -15.56
C ASP A 71 29.57 2.93 -15.81
N HIS A 72 28.40 2.25 -15.77
CA HIS A 72 27.10 2.91 -15.93
C HIS A 72 26.89 3.99 -14.88
N LYS A 73 26.50 5.19 -15.34
CA LYS A 73 26.24 6.33 -14.46
C LYS A 73 24.76 6.45 -14.19
N LYS A 74 24.39 6.41 -12.90
CA LYS A 74 23.02 6.65 -12.46
C LYS A 74 22.46 7.95 -13.03
N GLY A 75 21.27 7.87 -13.62
CA GLY A 75 20.65 8.99 -14.32
C GLY A 75 20.75 8.91 -15.85
N THR A 76 21.61 8.03 -16.39
CA THR A 76 21.90 7.97 -17.83
C THR A 76 20.94 7.01 -18.51
N LEU A 77 20.28 7.45 -19.59
CA LEU A 77 19.36 6.60 -20.35
C LEU A 77 20.11 5.41 -20.96
N VAL A 78 19.66 4.19 -20.64
CA VAL A 78 20.01 2.97 -21.36
C VAL A 78 18.91 2.72 -22.39
N SER A 79 19.26 2.81 -23.68
CA SER A 79 18.27 2.64 -24.76
C SER A 79 17.67 1.23 -24.74
N GLU A 80 16.48 1.06 -25.30
CA GLU A 80 15.86 -0.27 -25.46
C GLU A 80 16.78 -1.26 -26.19
N LYS A 81 17.50 -0.77 -27.20
CA LYS A 81 18.49 -1.58 -27.93
C LYS A 81 19.61 -2.07 -27.02
N ASP A 82 20.19 -1.17 -26.23
CA ASP A 82 21.29 -1.52 -25.32
C ASP A 82 20.80 -2.43 -24.19
N TRP A 83 19.58 -2.19 -23.70
CA TRP A 83 18.93 -3.06 -22.72
C TRP A 83 18.77 -4.49 -23.25
N TYR A 84 18.30 -4.68 -24.48
CA TYR A 84 18.18 -6.02 -25.05
C TYR A 84 19.54 -6.68 -25.35
N GLN A 85 20.59 -5.90 -25.61
CA GLN A 85 21.96 -6.44 -25.66
C GLN A 85 22.44 -6.94 -24.29
N ILE A 86 22.12 -6.21 -23.21
CA ILE A 86 22.43 -6.61 -21.83
C ILE A 86 21.61 -7.85 -21.42
N LEU A 87 20.31 -7.84 -21.74
CA LEU A 87 19.38 -8.93 -21.42
C LEU A 87 19.78 -10.24 -22.12
N GLY A 88 20.17 -10.14 -23.39
CA GLY A 88 20.58 -11.27 -24.23
C GLY A 88 19.40 -12.15 -24.68
N ASP A 89 19.70 -13.38 -25.09
CA ASP A 89 18.68 -14.34 -25.51
C ASP A 89 17.82 -14.82 -24.34
N ALA A 90 16.57 -15.22 -24.64
CA ALA A 90 15.65 -15.79 -23.67
C ALA A 90 16.29 -16.99 -22.92
N PRO A 91 16.11 -17.09 -21.59
CA PRO A 91 16.74 -18.12 -20.79
C PRO A 91 16.14 -19.50 -21.11
N LYS A 92 16.95 -20.55 -20.98
CA LYS A 92 16.48 -21.94 -21.13
C LYS A 92 15.57 -22.36 -19.99
N GLU A 93 15.91 -21.93 -18.78
CA GLU A 93 15.10 -22.13 -17.59
C GLU A 93 13.95 -21.12 -17.57
N PRO A 94 12.73 -21.51 -17.16
CA PRO A 94 11.61 -20.59 -17.08
C PRO A 94 11.88 -19.38 -16.19
N ILE A 95 11.33 -18.24 -16.60
CA ILE A 95 11.21 -17.06 -15.74
C ILE A 95 10.04 -17.32 -14.80
N VAL A 96 10.32 -17.37 -13.50
CA VAL A 96 9.30 -17.66 -12.49
C VAL A 96 8.74 -16.33 -11.98
N ILE A 97 7.44 -16.12 -12.13
CA ILE A 97 6.75 -14.97 -11.56
C ILE A 97 5.75 -15.43 -10.51
N ALA A 98 5.75 -14.80 -9.35
CA ALA A 98 4.85 -15.14 -8.25
C ALA A 98 4.10 -13.90 -7.76
N GLY A 99 2.82 -14.04 -7.43
CA GLY A 99 2.01 -12.88 -7.07
C GLY A 99 0.82 -13.18 -6.18
N PHE A 100 0.44 -12.20 -5.37
CA PHE A 100 -0.81 -12.24 -4.65
C PHE A 100 -1.99 -12.01 -5.61
N LYS A 101 -2.99 -12.90 -5.59
CA LYS A 101 -4.22 -12.74 -6.38
C LYS A 101 -5.29 -12.02 -5.56
N GLY A 102 -5.33 -10.69 -5.69
CA GLY A 102 -6.23 -9.80 -4.94
C GLY A 102 -7.25 -9.02 -5.76
N GLY A 103 -7.73 -7.92 -5.19
CA GLY A 103 -8.73 -7.03 -5.79
C GLY A 103 -8.33 -6.38 -7.11
N TRP A 104 -7.05 -6.41 -7.50
CA TRP A 104 -6.58 -5.95 -8.82
C TRP A 104 -6.61 -7.02 -9.91
N GLY A 105 -6.87 -8.29 -9.57
CA GLY A 105 -6.84 -9.39 -10.51
C GLY A 105 -5.45 -9.62 -11.14
N GLU A 106 -5.43 -10.31 -12.28
CA GLU A 106 -4.20 -10.76 -12.96
C GLU A 106 -4.12 -10.39 -14.46
N LEU A 107 -5.14 -9.71 -15.01
CA LEU A 107 -5.19 -9.39 -16.46
C LEU A 107 -4.04 -8.50 -16.92
N TRP A 108 -3.58 -7.59 -16.07
CA TRP A 108 -2.48 -6.69 -16.36
C TRP A 108 -1.15 -7.43 -16.50
N ILE A 109 -0.90 -8.45 -15.66
CA ILE A 109 0.32 -9.27 -15.76
C ILE A 109 0.21 -10.27 -16.92
N ASP A 110 -0.99 -10.78 -17.20
CA ASP A 110 -1.22 -11.67 -18.35
C ASP A 110 -0.89 -10.97 -19.67
N ALA A 111 -1.27 -9.70 -19.82
CA ALA A 111 -0.90 -8.94 -21.01
C ALA A 111 0.60 -8.67 -21.14
N VAL A 112 1.31 -8.51 -20.00
CA VAL A 112 2.77 -8.41 -20.01
C VAL A 112 3.39 -9.73 -20.48
N ILE A 113 2.92 -10.87 -19.97
CA ILE A 113 3.39 -12.21 -20.37
C ILE A 113 3.17 -12.44 -21.86
N GLU A 114 1.97 -12.14 -22.37
CA GLU A 114 1.68 -12.31 -23.80
C GLU A 114 2.52 -11.38 -24.68
N SER A 115 2.77 -10.15 -24.23
CA SER A 115 3.68 -9.23 -24.91
C SER A 115 5.12 -9.76 -24.94
N MET A 116 5.61 -10.37 -23.86
CA MET A 116 6.94 -11.00 -23.84
C MET A 116 7.02 -12.22 -24.76
N LYS A 117 5.99 -13.07 -24.79
CA LYS A 117 5.94 -14.23 -25.70
C LYS A 117 5.93 -13.83 -27.17
N ALA A 118 5.30 -12.70 -27.51
CA ALA A 118 5.29 -12.17 -28.86
C ALA A 118 6.69 -11.70 -29.30
N ASP A 119 7.41 -11.01 -28.43
CA ASP A 119 8.75 -10.49 -28.74
C ASP A 119 9.84 -11.56 -28.63
N PHE A 120 9.64 -12.57 -27.79
CA PHE A 120 10.60 -13.64 -27.50
C PHE A 120 9.92 -15.02 -27.66
N PRO A 121 9.82 -15.58 -28.88
CA PRO A 121 9.05 -16.81 -29.13
C PRO A 121 9.47 -18.06 -28.34
N ASN A 122 10.72 -18.11 -27.88
CA ASN A 122 11.27 -19.23 -27.10
C ASN A 122 11.21 -19.01 -25.59
N ILE A 123 10.64 -17.88 -25.13
CA ILE A 123 10.58 -17.56 -23.71
C ILE A 123 9.65 -18.52 -22.97
N GLN A 124 10.08 -18.96 -21.81
CA GLN A 124 9.27 -19.77 -20.90
C GLN A 124 8.98 -18.94 -19.66
N ILE A 125 7.69 -18.80 -19.32
CA ILE A 125 7.24 -18.05 -18.14
C ILE A 125 6.32 -18.95 -17.32
N GLU A 126 6.68 -19.15 -16.05
CA GLU A 126 5.86 -19.85 -15.06
C GLU A 126 5.19 -18.82 -14.16
N LYS A 127 3.86 -18.72 -14.25
CA LYS A 127 3.04 -17.81 -13.41
C LYS A 127 2.45 -18.56 -12.23
N ASP A 128 2.68 -18.05 -11.02
CA ASP A 128 2.09 -18.55 -9.78
C ASP A 128 1.37 -17.43 -9.01
N PHE A 129 0.07 -17.28 -9.23
CA PHE A 129 -0.76 -16.29 -8.55
C PHE A 129 -1.79 -16.98 -7.66
N ASP A 130 -1.80 -16.66 -6.36
CA ASP A 130 -2.67 -17.30 -5.36
C ASP A 130 -3.08 -16.30 -4.27
N PRO A 131 -4.33 -16.34 -3.76
CA PRO A 131 -4.72 -15.52 -2.61
C PRO A 131 -3.94 -15.82 -1.32
N ARG A 132 -3.30 -17.00 -1.24
CA ARG A 132 -2.44 -17.46 -0.14
C ARG A 132 -0.99 -17.63 -0.61
N ILE A 133 -0.53 -16.68 -1.44
CA ILE A 133 0.79 -16.76 -2.07
C ILE A 133 1.91 -16.87 -1.04
N TRP A 134 1.79 -16.22 0.12
CA TRP A 134 2.82 -16.26 1.15
C TRP A 134 3.01 -17.67 1.72
N GLU A 135 1.92 -18.34 2.10
CA GLU A 135 1.98 -19.71 2.62
C GLU A 135 2.58 -20.67 1.60
N LYS A 136 2.31 -20.44 0.31
CA LYS A 136 2.84 -21.22 -0.80
C LYS A 136 4.33 -20.92 -1.06
N MET A 137 4.75 -19.66 -1.04
CA MET A 137 6.11 -19.25 -1.38
C MET A 137 7.10 -19.38 -0.22
N LYS A 138 6.65 -19.26 1.04
CA LYS A 138 7.52 -19.37 2.22
C LYS A 138 8.45 -20.61 2.21
N PRO A 139 7.99 -21.85 2.00
CA PRO A 139 8.89 -23.01 1.95
C PRO A 139 9.87 -22.95 0.78
N ARG A 140 9.47 -22.40 -0.38
CA ARG A 140 10.32 -22.24 -1.57
C ARG A 140 11.44 -21.23 -1.34
N LEU A 141 11.10 -20.07 -0.77
CA LEU A 141 12.07 -19.04 -0.38
C LEU A 141 13.10 -19.58 0.62
N VAL A 142 12.67 -20.37 1.61
CA VAL A 142 13.58 -21.05 2.57
C VAL A 142 14.51 -22.05 1.88
N ALA A 143 14.03 -22.74 0.83
CA ALA A 143 14.83 -23.64 0.02
C ALA A 143 15.78 -22.91 -0.95
N GLY A 144 15.71 -21.58 -1.05
CA GLY A 144 16.46 -20.78 -2.03
C GLY A 144 15.85 -20.77 -3.43
N GLU A 145 14.62 -21.27 -3.58
CA GLU A 145 13.84 -21.20 -4.82
C GLU A 145 13.11 -19.86 -4.89
N VAL A 146 13.85 -18.83 -5.30
CA VAL A 146 13.36 -17.46 -5.37
C VAL A 146 12.75 -17.18 -6.76
N PRO A 147 11.50 -16.70 -6.87
CA PRO A 147 10.92 -16.22 -8.13
C PRO A 147 11.74 -15.07 -8.71
N ASP A 148 11.77 -14.90 -10.03
CA ASP A 148 12.52 -13.84 -10.70
C ASP A 148 11.81 -12.48 -10.57
N TRP A 149 10.48 -12.49 -10.45
CA TRP A 149 9.66 -11.32 -10.16
C TRP A 149 8.55 -11.67 -9.18
N MET A 150 8.23 -10.74 -8.29
CA MET A 150 7.32 -10.95 -7.16
C MET A 150 6.33 -9.79 -7.01
N TYR A 151 5.07 -10.10 -6.72
CA TYR A 151 4.03 -9.16 -6.30
C TYR A 151 3.43 -9.54 -4.95
N TYR A 152 3.71 -8.75 -3.90
CA TYR A 152 3.27 -9.00 -2.52
C TYR A 152 3.57 -10.43 -2.00
N VAL A 153 4.73 -10.97 -2.37
CA VAL A 153 5.12 -12.35 -2.02
C VAL A 153 5.79 -12.42 -0.63
N ILE A 154 6.60 -11.43 -0.25
CA ILE A 154 7.48 -11.54 0.91
C ILE A 154 6.74 -11.16 2.20
N GLY A 155 6.35 -12.16 2.97
CA GLY A 155 5.47 -12.01 4.12
C GLY A 155 4.00 -11.99 3.72
N PRO A 156 3.06 -12.10 4.69
CA PRO A 156 1.66 -11.90 4.41
C PRO A 156 1.49 -10.54 3.74
N TRP A 157 1.02 -10.56 2.48
CA TRP A 157 0.72 -9.35 1.72
C TRP A 157 1.92 -8.40 1.51
N GLY A 158 3.12 -8.96 1.37
CA GLY A 158 4.35 -8.19 1.16
C GLY A 158 4.88 -7.46 2.40
N GLY A 159 4.28 -7.65 3.58
CA GLY A 159 4.65 -6.92 4.80
C GLY A 159 6.07 -7.20 5.33
N GLU A 160 6.74 -8.26 4.87
CA GLU A 160 8.10 -8.62 5.32
C GLU A 160 9.18 -8.30 4.25
N TRP A 161 8.90 -7.47 3.24
CA TRP A 161 9.84 -7.22 2.14
C TRP A 161 11.25 -6.76 2.58
N LYS A 162 11.38 -5.98 3.67
CA LYS A 162 12.68 -5.56 4.22
C LYS A 162 13.52 -6.74 4.70
N LYS A 163 12.90 -7.74 5.30
CA LYS A 163 13.56 -9.01 5.66
C LYS A 163 14.00 -9.77 4.41
N GLY A 164 13.31 -9.58 3.30
CA GLY A 164 13.73 -10.07 1.99
C GLY A 164 15.11 -9.53 1.56
N ILE A 165 15.43 -8.28 1.92
CA ILE A 165 16.76 -7.68 1.71
C ILE A 165 17.79 -8.39 2.60
N GLU A 166 17.48 -8.55 3.89
CA GLU A 166 18.36 -9.20 4.87
C GLU A 166 18.68 -10.65 4.49
N GLU A 167 17.67 -11.40 4.02
CA GLU A 167 17.78 -12.79 3.56
C GLU A 167 18.28 -12.91 2.11
N LYS A 168 18.58 -11.78 1.45
CA LYS A 168 19.11 -11.69 0.07
C LYS A 168 18.23 -12.38 -0.99
N VAL A 169 16.91 -12.36 -0.81
CA VAL A 169 15.94 -12.98 -1.77
C VAL A 169 15.39 -11.98 -2.80
N MET A 170 15.83 -10.72 -2.77
CA MET A 170 15.46 -9.70 -3.75
C MET A 170 16.68 -8.90 -4.18
N VAL A 171 16.58 -8.22 -5.32
CA VAL A 171 17.67 -7.46 -5.93
C VAL A 171 17.25 -5.98 -6.06
N PRO A 172 18.21 -5.03 -6.08
CA PRO A 172 17.88 -3.63 -6.32
C PRO A 172 17.44 -3.41 -7.78
N CYS A 173 16.42 -2.56 -7.96
CA CYS A 173 15.83 -2.15 -9.22
C CYS A 173 16.46 -0.87 -9.80
N ASP A 174 17.48 -0.31 -9.15
CA ASP A 174 18.08 0.96 -9.55
C ASP A 174 18.53 1.01 -11.01
N PHE A 175 19.13 -0.06 -11.55
CA PHE A 175 19.55 -0.07 -12.97
C PHE A 175 18.35 0.00 -13.92
N LEU A 176 17.26 -0.70 -13.59
CA LEU A 176 16.01 -0.65 -14.35
C LEU A 176 15.44 0.77 -14.42
N LEU A 177 15.63 1.59 -13.39
CA LEU A 177 15.16 2.98 -13.39
C LEU A 177 15.79 3.84 -14.49
N ASP A 178 16.97 3.47 -14.98
CA ASP A 178 17.70 4.14 -16.06
C ASP A 178 17.44 3.55 -17.45
N VAL A 179 16.84 2.36 -17.50
CA VAL A 179 16.44 1.71 -18.73
C VAL A 179 15.26 2.46 -19.35
N GLU A 180 15.23 2.55 -20.68
CA GLU A 180 14.11 3.16 -21.42
C GLU A 180 12.76 2.54 -21.00
N ALA A 181 11.67 3.29 -20.99
CA ALA A 181 10.36 2.74 -20.66
C ALA A 181 9.79 2.00 -21.89
N PHE A 182 9.27 0.79 -21.70
CA PHE A 182 8.80 -0.04 -22.82
C PHE A 182 7.62 0.63 -23.54
N GLY A 183 7.79 0.89 -24.84
CA GLY A 183 6.80 1.58 -25.67
C GLY A 183 6.69 3.09 -25.44
N ILE A 184 7.64 3.71 -24.72
CA ILE A 184 7.67 5.16 -24.47
C ILE A 184 9.07 5.70 -24.79
N SER A 185 9.28 6.03 -26.07
CA SER A 185 10.61 6.41 -26.58
C SER A 185 11.18 7.67 -25.90
N GLY A 186 12.47 7.60 -25.59
CA GLY A 186 13.26 8.71 -25.02
C GLY A 186 13.00 8.98 -23.54
N LYS A 187 12.23 8.13 -22.85
CA LYS A 187 11.93 8.25 -21.42
C LYS A 187 12.50 7.07 -20.66
N ARG A 188 13.16 7.31 -19.54
CA ARG A 188 13.55 6.25 -18.61
C ARG A 188 12.35 5.75 -17.82
N VAL A 189 12.40 4.52 -17.29
CA VAL A 189 11.38 3.99 -16.36
C VAL A 189 11.12 4.96 -15.20
N ALA A 190 12.16 5.57 -14.63
CA ALA A 190 12.00 6.57 -13.57
C ALA A 190 11.15 7.79 -13.96
N GLU A 191 11.14 8.18 -15.23
CA GLU A 191 10.46 9.38 -15.72
C GLU A 191 8.98 9.16 -16.03
N VAL A 192 8.52 7.91 -16.07
CA VAL A 192 7.12 7.55 -16.33
C VAL A 192 6.37 7.18 -15.06
N ILE A 193 7.04 7.15 -13.91
CA ILE A 193 6.47 6.90 -12.59
C ILE A 193 6.13 8.22 -11.91
N GLN A 194 5.01 8.26 -11.16
CA GLN A 194 4.55 9.47 -10.50
C GLN A 194 5.57 9.98 -9.46
N PRO A 195 5.73 11.31 -9.33
CA PRO A 195 6.60 11.90 -8.32
C PRO A 195 6.31 11.40 -6.90
N GLY A 196 7.35 10.92 -6.22
CA GLY A 196 7.28 10.38 -4.86
C GLY A 196 6.85 8.92 -4.77
N ALA A 197 6.34 8.29 -5.84
CA ALA A 197 5.87 6.91 -5.80
C ALA A 197 7.01 5.87 -5.61
N LEU A 198 8.18 6.13 -6.21
CA LEU A 198 9.37 5.29 -6.00
C LEU A 198 9.84 5.32 -4.53
N ALA A 199 9.91 6.52 -3.95
CA ALA A 199 10.30 6.70 -2.56
C ALA A 199 9.28 6.02 -1.62
N ALA A 200 7.99 6.22 -1.92
CA ALA A 200 6.89 5.58 -1.22
C ALA A 200 7.02 4.04 -1.27
N ALA A 201 7.08 3.43 -2.45
CA ALA A 201 7.19 1.97 -2.55
C ALA A 201 8.35 1.40 -1.71
N ASN A 202 9.44 2.16 -1.59
CA ASN A 202 10.67 1.77 -0.91
C ASN A 202 10.72 2.15 0.58
N ALA A 203 9.61 2.60 1.16
CA ALA A 203 9.54 3.15 2.52
C ALA A 203 10.64 4.21 2.81
N ASN A 204 10.98 5.01 1.80
CA ASN A 204 12.05 6.00 1.80
C ASN A 204 13.43 5.49 2.20
N LEU A 205 13.72 4.21 1.98
CA LEU A 205 15.10 3.75 1.93
C LEU A 205 15.84 4.48 0.79
N THR A 206 17.06 4.93 1.06
CA THR A 206 17.86 5.75 0.14
C THR A 206 19.14 5.07 -0.33
N ASP A 207 19.44 3.88 0.21
CA ASP A 207 20.59 3.06 -0.16
C ASP A 207 20.45 2.43 -1.55
N ALA A 208 19.26 1.94 -1.88
CA ALA A 208 18.90 1.38 -3.19
C ALA A 208 17.36 1.33 -3.33
N GLN A 209 16.87 1.25 -4.56
CA GLN A 209 15.46 1.02 -4.88
C GLN A 209 15.16 -0.48 -4.87
N TRP A 210 14.59 -1.01 -3.79
CA TRP A 210 14.36 -2.45 -3.62
C TRP A 210 13.00 -2.90 -4.16
N THR A 211 12.01 -2.02 -4.08
CA THR A 211 10.62 -2.30 -4.44
C THR A 211 10.14 -1.29 -5.48
N MET A 212 9.09 -1.61 -6.22
CA MET A 212 8.56 -0.75 -7.29
C MET A 212 7.05 -0.59 -7.11
N PRO A 213 6.48 0.62 -7.34
CA PRO A 213 5.07 0.90 -7.10
C PRO A 213 4.20 0.39 -8.26
N LEU A 214 3.06 -0.23 -7.97
CA LEU A 214 2.07 -0.64 -8.97
C LEU A 214 0.85 0.28 -8.93
N SER A 215 0.24 0.40 -7.76
CA SER A 215 -1.03 1.10 -7.56
C SER A 215 -0.85 2.43 -6.83
N LEU A 216 -1.88 3.26 -6.88
CA LEU A 216 -2.06 4.33 -5.90
C LEU A 216 -3.38 4.06 -5.19
N SER A 217 -3.35 4.12 -3.86
CA SER A 217 -4.52 3.82 -3.05
C SER A 217 -4.98 5.08 -2.34
N VAL A 218 -6.25 5.42 -2.48
CA VAL A 218 -6.89 6.46 -1.67
C VAL A 218 -7.92 5.80 -0.76
N TYR A 219 -7.99 6.24 0.49
CA TYR A 219 -8.85 5.70 1.53
C TYR A 219 -9.81 6.79 2.00
N GLY A 220 -11.06 6.40 2.22
CA GLY A 220 -12.11 7.32 2.63
C GLY A 220 -13.46 6.62 2.67
N LEU A 221 -14.52 7.35 2.32
CA LEU A 221 -15.88 6.83 2.27
C LEU A 221 -16.33 6.65 0.84
N TYR A 222 -16.89 5.49 0.55
CA TYR A 222 -17.82 5.35 -0.57
C TYR A 222 -19.24 5.57 -0.07
N TYR A 223 -20.04 6.27 -0.88
CA TYR A 223 -21.46 6.49 -0.60
C TYR A 223 -22.32 6.15 -1.81
N ASN A 224 -23.56 5.73 -1.55
CA ASN A 224 -24.55 5.42 -2.58
C ASN A 224 -25.16 6.74 -3.09
N VAL A 225 -24.80 7.14 -4.31
CA VAL A 225 -25.17 8.43 -4.90
C VAL A 225 -26.68 8.50 -5.12
N ASP A 226 -27.29 7.44 -5.66
CA ASP A 226 -28.73 7.40 -5.95
C ASP A 226 -29.56 7.54 -4.67
N MET A 227 -29.12 6.87 -3.60
CA MET A 227 -29.76 6.96 -2.29
C MET A 227 -29.64 8.37 -1.70
N PHE A 228 -28.49 9.01 -1.81
CA PHE A 228 -28.30 10.37 -1.29
C PHE A 228 -29.15 11.39 -2.06
N GLU A 229 -29.12 11.34 -3.39
CA GLU A 229 -29.93 12.23 -4.24
C GLU A 229 -31.44 12.06 -3.97
N LYS A 230 -31.93 10.81 -3.88
CA LYS A 230 -33.34 10.50 -3.60
C LYS A 230 -33.83 11.07 -2.27
N ASN A 231 -32.97 11.12 -1.26
CA ASN A 231 -33.32 11.60 0.07
C ASN A 231 -32.91 13.07 0.32
N GLY A 232 -32.33 13.75 -0.67
CA GLY A 232 -31.85 15.13 -0.53
C GLY A 232 -30.66 15.26 0.44
N TRP A 233 -29.86 14.21 0.59
CA TRP A 233 -28.64 14.21 1.38
C TRP A 233 -27.46 14.74 0.58
N LYS A 234 -26.52 15.41 1.25
CA LYS A 234 -25.30 15.93 0.63
C LYS A 234 -24.17 14.91 0.71
N ALA A 235 -23.26 14.95 -0.25
CA ALA A 235 -22.05 14.12 -0.18
C ALA A 235 -21.25 14.48 1.10
N PRO A 236 -20.58 13.51 1.75
CA PRO A 236 -19.90 13.76 3.02
C PRO A 236 -18.98 14.98 3.00
N ASP A 237 -18.06 15.06 2.04
CA ASP A 237 -17.09 16.15 1.86
C ASP A 237 -17.68 17.53 1.55
N GLN A 238 -19.00 17.66 1.40
CA GLN A 238 -19.71 18.93 1.29
C GLN A 238 -20.25 19.45 2.64
N LEU A 239 -20.01 18.72 3.73
CA LEU A 239 -20.51 18.99 5.07
C LEU A 239 -19.38 19.37 6.02
N SER A 240 -19.71 20.12 7.09
CA SER A 240 -18.89 20.07 8.30
C SER A 240 -19.04 18.69 8.97
N TYR A 241 -18.11 18.34 9.86
CA TYR A 241 -18.24 17.09 10.60
C TYR A 241 -19.52 17.02 11.45
N GLU A 242 -19.93 18.14 12.06
CA GLU A 242 -21.16 18.22 12.85
C GLU A 242 -22.41 18.05 11.97
N GLU A 243 -22.43 18.67 10.79
CA GLU A 243 -23.51 18.47 9.82
C GLU A 243 -23.57 17.02 9.31
N PHE A 244 -22.41 16.39 9.15
CA PHE A 244 -22.29 14.98 8.80
C PHE A 244 -22.89 14.07 9.89
N LEU A 245 -22.63 14.33 11.17
CA LEU A 245 -23.29 13.60 12.27
C LEU A 245 -24.82 13.77 12.26
N GLU A 246 -25.32 14.99 12.02
CA GLU A 246 -26.76 15.23 11.89
C GLU A 246 -27.37 14.52 10.68
N GLN A 247 -26.64 14.43 9.56
CA GLN A 247 -27.08 13.66 8.41
C GLN A 247 -27.14 12.16 8.72
N ASN A 248 -26.16 11.60 9.44
CA ASN A 248 -26.19 10.20 9.86
C ASN A 248 -27.39 9.87 10.76
N LYS A 249 -27.81 10.80 11.64
CA LYS A 249 -29.07 10.66 12.39
C LYS A 249 -30.28 10.59 11.46
N LYS A 250 -30.33 11.42 10.41
CA LYS A 250 -31.41 11.39 9.41
C LYS A 250 -31.42 10.09 8.60
N ILE A 251 -30.24 9.60 8.20
CA ILE A 251 -30.09 8.32 7.50
C ILE A 251 -30.66 7.18 8.37
N LYS A 252 -30.26 7.14 9.65
CA LYS A 252 -30.78 6.15 10.61
C LYS A 252 -32.29 6.28 10.81
N ALA A 253 -32.81 7.49 10.95
CA ALA A 253 -34.24 7.74 11.11
C ALA A 253 -35.06 7.33 9.88
N ALA A 254 -34.46 7.32 8.69
CA ALA A 254 -35.05 6.79 7.46
C ALA A 254 -35.04 5.24 7.39
N GLY A 255 -34.59 4.55 8.44
CA GLY A 255 -34.52 3.10 8.51
C GLY A 255 -33.33 2.49 7.76
N ILE A 256 -32.37 3.31 7.34
CA ILE A 256 -31.17 2.89 6.61
C ILE A 256 -29.98 2.92 7.57
N ALA A 257 -29.10 1.92 7.51
CA ALA A 257 -27.85 1.97 8.26
C ALA A 257 -26.91 3.01 7.63
N PRO A 258 -26.42 4.01 8.38
CA PRO A 258 -25.41 4.93 7.85
C PRO A 258 -24.16 4.23 7.30
N PHE A 259 -23.65 3.22 8.00
CA PHE A 259 -22.42 2.53 7.61
C PHE A 259 -22.59 1.00 7.59
N THR A 260 -21.86 0.35 6.70
CA THR A 260 -21.39 -1.04 6.86
C THR A 260 -19.86 -1.02 6.91
N TYR A 261 -19.22 -2.11 7.35
CA TYR A 261 -17.76 -2.23 7.34
C TYR A 261 -17.32 -3.70 7.39
N ALA A 262 -16.04 -3.94 7.11
CA ALA A 262 -15.42 -5.26 7.19
C ALA A 262 -15.03 -5.59 8.64
N GLY A 263 -15.94 -6.21 9.40
CA GLY A 263 -15.71 -6.55 10.81
C GLY A 263 -14.54 -7.48 11.10
N LYS A 264 -14.26 -8.43 10.19
CA LYS A 264 -13.05 -9.27 10.24
C LYS A 264 -11.75 -8.47 10.02
N TYR A 265 -11.86 -7.24 9.52
CA TYR A 265 -10.76 -6.35 9.16
C TYR A 265 -10.99 -4.93 9.71
N PRO A 266 -11.00 -4.73 11.04
CA PRO A 266 -11.38 -3.47 11.67
C PRO A 266 -10.49 -2.26 11.28
N GLY A 267 -9.30 -2.50 10.74
CA GLY A 267 -8.42 -1.45 10.20
C GLY A 267 -9.03 -0.60 9.08
N TYR A 268 -10.12 -1.03 8.43
CA TYR A 268 -10.86 -0.17 7.50
C TYR A 268 -11.40 1.11 8.16
N TRP A 269 -11.76 1.04 9.45
CA TRP A 269 -12.10 2.25 10.22
C TRP A 269 -10.89 3.12 10.49
N GLU A 270 -9.71 2.53 10.65
CA GLU A 270 -8.49 3.27 10.88
C GLU A 270 -8.10 4.10 9.64
N PHE A 271 -7.80 3.42 8.54
CA PHE A 271 -7.28 4.03 7.32
C PHE A 271 -8.36 4.82 6.58
N GLY A 272 -9.59 4.30 6.57
CA GLY A 272 -10.72 4.91 5.89
C GLY A 272 -11.37 6.07 6.66
N PHE A 273 -11.07 6.24 7.96
CA PHE A 273 -11.78 7.22 8.78
C PHE A 273 -10.94 7.86 9.89
N LEU A 274 -10.45 7.07 10.86
CA LEU A 274 -9.83 7.55 12.10
C LEU A 274 -8.61 8.44 11.85
N GLN A 275 -7.71 7.99 10.97
CA GLN A 275 -6.51 8.78 10.64
C GLN A 275 -6.89 10.12 9.99
N SER A 276 -7.98 10.15 9.22
CA SER A 276 -8.49 11.41 8.66
C SER A 276 -9.00 12.35 9.73
N LEU A 277 -9.73 11.84 10.74
CA LEU A 277 -10.17 12.65 11.87
C LEU A 277 -8.99 13.18 12.69
N TRP A 278 -8.01 12.32 13.00
CA TRP A 278 -6.82 12.71 13.72
C TRP A 278 -6.05 13.81 13.01
N HIS A 279 -5.78 13.65 11.72
CA HIS A 279 -5.02 14.63 10.94
C HIS A 279 -5.74 15.97 10.86
N LYS A 280 -7.04 15.93 10.57
CA LYS A 280 -7.85 17.14 10.42
C LYS A 280 -8.08 17.86 11.75
N LYS A 281 -8.18 17.13 12.87
CA LYS A 281 -8.33 17.69 14.21
C LYS A 281 -7.00 18.19 14.79
N ALA A 282 -5.98 17.34 14.83
CA ALA A 282 -4.71 17.60 15.51
C ALA A 282 -3.69 18.36 14.64
N GLY A 283 -3.82 18.26 13.31
CA GLY A 283 -2.92 18.88 12.34
C GLY A 283 -1.68 18.03 12.00
N GLU A 284 -0.97 18.43 10.95
CA GLU A 284 0.22 17.75 10.40
C GLU A 284 1.33 17.57 11.44
N LYS A 285 1.52 18.55 12.34
CA LYS A 285 2.55 18.49 13.37
C LYS A 285 2.37 17.28 14.29
N ALA A 286 1.14 16.95 14.67
CA ALA A 286 0.88 15.79 15.52
C ALA A 286 1.31 14.48 14.84
N PHE A 287 1.09 14.36 13.52
CA PHE A 287 1.53 13.20 12.74
C PHE A 287 3.06 13.15 12.65
N CYS A 288 3.71 14.28 12.44
CA CYS A 288 5.17 14.36 12.45
C CYS A 288 5.77 13.97 13.82
N ASP A 289 5.17 14.45 14.92
CA ASP A 289 5.62 14.13 16.27
C ASP A 289 5.43 12.64 16.58
N MET A 290 4.32 12.02 16.14
CA MET A 290 4.10 10.58 16.25
C MET A 290 5.15 9.77 15.45
N ASP A 291 5.44 10.17 14.21
CA ASP A 291 6.44 9.51 13.36
C ASP A 291 7.84 9.58 13.96
N ASN A 292 8.19 10.72 14.54
CA ASN A 292 9.47 10.96 15.20
C ASN A 292 9.52 10.39 16.63
N LEU A 293 8.46 9.71 17.08
CA LEU A 293 8.31 9.17 18.43
C LEU A 293 8.60 10.23 19.52
N VAL A 294 8.21 11.49 19.32
CA VAL A 294 8.39 12.54 20.33
C VAL A 294 7.68 12.11 21.63
N PRO A 295 8.32 12.20 22.81
CA PRO A 295 7.68 11.80 24.07
C PRO A 295 6.32 12.49 24.27
N GLY A 296 5.28 11.70 24.52
CA GLY A 296 3.91 12.18 24.71
C GLY A 296 3.15 12.52 23.42
N ALA A 297 3.72 12.30 22.23
CA ALA A 297 3.06 12.60 20.96
C ALA A 297 1.72 11.85 20.79
N PHE A 298 1.62 10.64 21.34
CA PHE A 298 0.40 9.84 21.27
C PHE A 298 -0.64 10.28 22.31
N LEU A 299 -0.24 10.92 23.41
CA LEU A 299 -1.12 11.37 24.51
C LEU A 299 -1.83 12.70 24.19
N ASN A 300 -2.28 12.86 22.95
CA ASN A 300 -2.90 14.07 22.45
C ASN A 300 -4.45 13.96 22.54
N PRO A 301 -5.14 14.88 23.25
CA PRO A 301 -6.60 14.88 23.35
C PRO A 301 -7.33 14.94 22.00
N ASP A 302 -6.75 15.57 20.98
CA ASP A 302 -7.32 15.62 19.63
C ASP A 302 -7.32 14.23 18.96
N LEU A 303 -6.36 13.37 19.31
CA LEU A 303 -6.36 11.97 18.87
C LEU A 303 -7.41 11.17 19.64
N ALA A 304 -7.57 11.42 20.94
CA ALA A 304 -8.60 10.76 21.75
C ALA A 304 -10.00 11.07 21.20
N TRP A 305 -10.25 12.34 20.85
CA TRP A 305 -11.48 12.77 20.21
C TRP A 305 -11.80 11.98 18.93
N GLY A 306 -10.82 11.71 18.08
CA GLY A 306 -11.02 10.92 16.86
C GLY A 306 -11.47 9.48 17.15
N ILE A 307 -10.91 8.85 18.19
CA ILE A 307 -11.34 7.52 18.63
C ILE A 307 -12.78 7.58 19.17
N GLU A 308 -13.10 8.57 20.01
CA GLU A 308 -14.45 8.78 20.55
C GLU A 308 -15.49 8.94 19.45
N GLN A 309 -15.13 9.66 18.38
CA GLN A 309 -16.01 9.85 17.23
C GLN A 309 -16.33 8.54 16.52
N VAL A 310 -15.33 7.70 16.23
CA VAL A 310 -15.56 6.39 15.60
C VAL A 310 -16.39 5.49 16.54
N GLN A 311 -16.05 5.45 17.83
CA GLN A 311 -16.82 4.70 18.83
C GLN A 311 -18.29 5.16 18.91
N SER A 312 -18.54 6.45 18.70
CA SER A 312 -19.90 7.00 18.70
C SER A 312 -20.78 6.39 17.59
N PHE A 313 -20.21 5.97 16.46
CA PHE A 313 -20.99 5.35 15.38
C PHE A 313 -21.56 4.00 15.81
N PHE A 314 -20.78 3.23 16.56
CA PHE A 314 -21.24 1.97 17.15
C PHE A 314 -22.27 2.22 18.24
N LYS A 315 -22.01 3.18 19.15
CA LYS A 315 -22.92 3.52 20.25
C LYS A 315 -24.29 4.03 19.78
N ASN A 316 -24.35 4.68 18.62
CA ASN A 316 -25.60 5.20 18.04
C ASN A 316 -26.32 4.19 17.12
N ASP A 317 -25.89 2.92 17.08
CA ASP A 317 -26.43 1.88 16.21
C ASP A 317 -26.41 2.27 14.72
N TRP A 318 -25.37 2.98 14.27
CA TRP A 318 -25.21 3.43 12.89
C TRP A 318 -24.57 2.39 11.97
N ILE A 319 -24.15 1.27 12.53
CA ILE A 319 -23.53 0.17 11.79
C ILE A 319 -24.61 -0.83 11.38
N TYR A 320 -24.57 -1.30 10.14
CA TYR A 320 -25.45 -2.34 9.65
C TYR A 320 -25.29 -3.61 10.52
N PRO A 321 -26.39 -4.18 11.06
CA PRO A 321 -26.30 -5.34 11.95
C PRO A 321 -25.56 -6.53 11.31
N GLY A 322 -24.66 -7.16 12.06
CA GLY A 322 -23.85 -8.29 11.60
C GLY A 322 -22.58 -7.91 10.83
N SER A 323 -22.29 -6.61 10.66
CA SER A 323 -21.06 -6.15 9.98
C SER A 323 -19.78 -6.64 10.67
N ASP A 324 -19.82 -6.91 11.97
CA ASP A 324 -18.71 -7.42 12.78
C ASP A 324 -18.19 -8.80 12.30
N ALA A 325 -19.02 -9.59 11.63
CA ALA A 325 -18.66 -10.89 11.09
C ALA A 325 -18.26 -10.87 9.61
N LEU A 326 -18.36 -9.73 8.92
CA LEU A 326 -18.16 -9.66 7.47
C LEU A 326 -16.68 -9.53 7.09
N SER A 327 -16.31 -10.18 5.99
CA SER A 327 -15.06 -9.93 5.26
C SER A 327 -15.11 -8.58 4.52
N HIS A 328 -14.00 -8.21 3.87
CA HIS A 328 -13.96 -7.04 2.98
C HIS A 328 -15.03 -7.16 1.87
N THR A 329 -15.03 -8.23 1.09
CA THR A 329 -16.02 -8.42 0.00
C THR A 329 -17.45 -8.59 0.50
N GLU A 330 -17.68 -9.26 1.63
CA GLU A 330 -19.02 -9.43 2.20
C GLU A 330 -19.62 -8.07 2.63
N SER A 331 -18.81 -7.20 3.26
CA SER A 331 -19.25 -5.86 3.66
C SER A 331 -19.51 -4.93 2.48
N GLN A 332 -18.70 -5.04 1.43
CA GLN A 332 -18.92 -4.31 0.18
C GLN A 332 -20.20 -4.77 -0.53
N GLN A 333 -20.51 -6.07 -0.49
CA GLN A 333 -21.78 -6.58 -1.01
C GLN A 333 -22.98 -5.96 -0.27
N VAL A 334 -22.93 -5.84 1.06
CA VAL A 334 -23.97 -5.13 1.85
C VAL A 334 -24.16 -3.70 1.37
N PHE A 335 -23.09 -3.00 1.00
CA PHE A 335 -23.14 -1.64 0.47
C PHE A 335 -23.77 -1.58 -0.93
N VAL A 336 -23.33 -2.42 -1.88
CA VAL A 336 -23.89 -2.41 -3.25
C VAL A 336 -25.31 -2.98 -3.33
N ASP A 337 -25.72 -3.81 -2.35
CA ASP A 337 -27.12 -4.20 -2.12
C ASP A 337 -27.99 -3.03 -1.63
N GLY A 338 -27.41 -1.87 -1.33
CA GLY A 338 -28.11 -0.69 -0.83
C GLY A 338 -28.58 -0.80 0.63
N LYS A 339 -28.03 -1.74 1.41
CA LYS A 339 -28.42 -1.96 2.82
C LYS A 339 -27.74 -0.99 3.79
N ALA A 340 -26.66 -0.36 3.36
CA ALA A 340 -25.99 0.72 4.06
C ALA A 340 -25.76 1.91 3.13
N ALA A 341 -25.79 3.12 3.68
CA ALA A 341 -25.63 4.36 2.90
C ALA A 341 -24.17 4.62 2.51
N MET A 342 -23.22 4.20 3.35
CA MET A 342 -21.78 4.41 3.18
C MET A 342 -20.95 3.21 3.65
N ILE A 343 -19.71 3.15 3.16
CA ILE A 343 -18.69 2.17 3.59
C ILE A 343 -17.30 2.82 3.62
N PRO A 344 -16.53 2.71 4.72
CA PRO A 344 -15.13 3.08 4.73
C PRO A 344 -14.34 2.03 3.90
N ASN A 345 -13.72 2.47 2.82
CA ASN A 345 -12.97 1.60 1.92
C ASN A 345 -11.93 2.37 1.10
N GLY A 346 -11.16 1.65 0.29
CA GLY A 346 -10.19 2.23 -0.61
C GLY A 346 -10.56 2.14 -2.08
N SER A 347 -9.73 2.75 -2.93
CA SER A 347 -9.96 2.91 -4.38
C SER A 347 -10.14 1.63 -5.19
N TRP A 348 -9.86 0.46 -4.61
CA TRP A 348 -10.04 -0.85 -5.25
C TRP A 348 -11.46 -1.41 -5.15
N MET A 349 -12.27 -0.92 -4.22
CA MET A 349 -13.60 -1.48 -3.93
C MET A 349 -14.53 -1.58 -5.15
N PRO A 350 -14.62 -0.55 -6.04
CA PRO A 350 -15.48 -0.65 -7.22
C PRO A 350 -15.07 -1.81 -8.15
N ASN A 351 -13.79 -2.18 -8.19
CA ASN A 351 -13.32 -3.29 -9.00
C ASN A 351 -13.67 -4.64 -8.37
N GLU A 352 -13.50 -4.77 -7.05
CA GLU A 352 -13.84 -6.01 -6.32
C GLU A 352 -15.33 -6.38 -6.43
N GLN A 353 -16.21 -5.37 -6.52
CA GLN A 353 -17.65 -5.56 -6.68
C GLN A 353 -18.14 -5.43 -8.12
N ARG A 354 -17.25 -5.32 -9.12
CA ARG A 354 -17.65 -5.05 -10.51
C ARG A 354 -18.67 -6.05 -11.05
N GLU A 355 -18.49 -7.33 -10.73
CA GLU A 355 -19.33 -8.43 -11.18
C GLU A 355 -20.73 -8.44 -10.52
N THR A 356 -20.85 -7.88 -9.32
CA THR A 356 -22.07 -7.93 -8.49
C THR A 356 -22.78 -6.59 -8.37
N THR A 357 -22.12 -5.49 -8.75
CA THR A 357 -22.69 -4.14 -8.74
C THR A 357 -23.78 -4.03 -9.80
N PRO A 358 -25.02 -3.65 -9.43
CA PRO A 358 -26.08 -3.43 -10.41
C PRO A 358 -25.68 -2.37 -11.45
N PRO A 359 -26.04 -2.52 -12.74
CA PRO A 359 -25.61 -1.59 -13.80
C PRO A 359 -26.01 -0.13 -13.59
N ASP A 360 -27.09 0.10 -12.85
CA ASP A 360 -27.65 1.41 -12.51
C ASP A 360 -27.19 1.94 -11.15
N PHE A 361 -26.50 1.13 -10.35
CA PHE A 361 -25.99 1.56 -9.05
C PHE A 361 -24.83 2.55 -9.21
N ARG A 362 -25.03 3.78 -8.73
CA ARG A 362 -23.97 4.79 -8.70
C ARG A 362 -23.37 4.92 -7.30
N MET A 363 -22.05 4.76 -7.24
CA MET A 363 -21.25 5.09 -6.06
C MET A 363 -20.21 6.16 -6.38
N ALA A 364 -19.83 6.91 -5.35
CA ALA A 364 -18.75 7.89 -5.43
C ALA A 364 -17.90 7.86 -4.16
N PHE A 365 -16.64 8.24 -4.32
CA PHE A 365 -15.69 8.43 -3.24
C PHE A 365 -15.84 9.82 -2.62
N SER A 366 -15.66 9.91 -1.31
CA SER A 366 -15.66 11.16 -0.55
C SER A 366 -14.60 11.11 0.55
N GLY A 367 -13.93 12.25 0.77
CA GLY A 367 -13.07 12.44 1.93
C GLY A 367 -13.88 12.60 3.22
N ILE A 368 -13.22 12.44 4.36
CA ILE A 368 -13.88 12.61 5.66
C ILE A 368 -14.07 14.11 5.96
N PRO A 369 -15.25 14.56 6.39
CA PRO A 369 -15.49 15.96 6.77
C PRO A 369 -14.55 16.43 7.89
N MET A 370 -14.11 17.68 7.81
CA MET A 370 -13.30 18.31 8.86
C MET A 370 -14.21 18.83 9.99
N PRO A 371 -13.86 18.63 11.27
CA PRO A 371 -14.54 19.30 12.37
C PRO A 371 -14.38 20.81 12.30
N SER A 372 -15.37 21.54 12.81
CA SER A 372 -15.40 23.01 12.75
C SER A 372 -14.19 23.69 13.40
N ASP A 373 -13.59 23.06 14.40
CA ASP A 373 -12.38 23.50 15.10
C ASP A 373 -11.11 22.75 14.67
N GLY A 374 -11.13 22.12 13.48
CA GLY A 374 -10.01 21.40 12.92
C GLY A 374 -8.80 22.29 12.61
N LYS A 375 -7.60 21.73 12.82
CA LYS A 375 -6.30 22.40 12.60
C LYS A 375 -5.61 21.99 11.30
N GLY A 376 -6.02 20.87 10.70
CA GLY A 376 -5.44 20.33 9.48
C GLY A 376 -6.00 20.96 8.20
N TYR A 377 -5.57 20.46 7.05
CA TYR A 377 -6.13 20.88 5.77
C TYR A 377 -7.45 20.15 5.52
N LYS A 378 -8.52 20.91 5.20
CA LYS A 378 -9.89 20.37 5.13
C LYS A 378 -10.07 19.23 4.13
N ASP A 379 -9.36 19.30 2.99
CA ASP A 379 -9.44 18.30 1.92
C ASP A 379 -8.29 17.28 2.01
N ALA A 380 -7.53 17.26 3.11
CA ALA A 380 -6.50 16.24 3.32
C ALA A 380 -7.10 14.84 3.18
N ILE A 381 -6.36 13.94 2.55
CA ILE A 381 -6.85 12.61 2.21
C ILE A 381 -5.81 11.54 2.54
N ALA A 382 -6.27 10.41 3.06
CA ALA A 382 -5.43 9.23 3.25
C ALA A 382 -5.11 8.66 1.87
N TYR A 383 -3.86 8.80 1.46
CA TYR A 383 -3.40 8.49 0.12
C TYR A 383 -2.02 7.86 0.17
N ASP A 384 -1.94 6.65 -0.35
CA ASP A 384 -0.75 5.86 -0.52
C ASP A 384 -0.27 5.97 -1.97
N ARG A 385 0.98 6.40 -2.13
CA ARG A 385 1.63 6.64 -3.42
C ARG A 385 2.34 5.41 -4.00
N GLY A 386 1.96 4.24 -3.52
CA GLY A 386 2.56 2.98 -3.91
C GLY A 386 3.17 2.35 -2.68
N ALA A 387 2.68 1.16 -2.37
CA ALA A 387 3.26 0.32 -1.33
C ALA A 387 4.47 -0.44 -1.90
N ALA A 388 5.13 -1.22 -1.04
CA ALA A 388 6.15 -2.20 -1.43
C ALA A 388 5.53 -3.38 -2.20
N GLU A 389 4.94 -3.10 -3.36
CA GLU A 389 4.10 -4.01 -4.14
C GLU A 389 4.93 -4.99 -4.96
N LEU A 390 5.80 -4.45 -5.81
CA LEU A 390 6.53 -5.22 -6.79
C LEU A 390 8.00 -5.34 -6.38
N GLN A 391 8.59 -6.53 -6.56
CA GLN A 391 10.01 -6.79 -6.33
C GLN A 391 10.59 -7.61 -7.48
N VAL A 392 11.87 -7.41 -7.76
CA VAL A 392 12.65 -8.36 -8.56
C VAL A 392 13.35 -9.31 -7.59
N GLY A 393 13.14 -10.61 -7.77
CA GLY A 393 13.74 -11.60 -6.89
C GLY A 393 15.17 -11.93 -7.27
N ASN A 394 15.95 -12.38 -6.29
CA ASN A 394 17.29 -12.91 -6.51
C ASN A 394 17.24 -14.36 -7.03
N GLY A 395 16.45 -14.56 -8.10
CA GLY A 395 16.17 -15.85 -8.70
C GLY A 395 17.21 -16.31 -9.73
N LYS A 396 16.80 -17.22 -10.62
CA LYS A 396 17.65 -17.74 -11.69
C LYS A 396 17.86 -16.73 -12.82
N ASN A 397 16.87 -15.88 -13.08
CA ASN A 397 16.80 -14.95 -14.21
C ASN A 397 16.42 -13.50 -13.80
N PRO A 398 17.13 -12.86 -12.85
CA PRO A 398 16.73 -11.56 -12.31
C PRO A 398 16.68 -10.42 -13.34
N LEU A 399 17.53 -10.42 -14.39
CA LEU A 399 17.41 -9.40 -15.46
C LEU A 399 16.13 -9.57 -16.28
N TRP A 400 15.67 -10.81 -16.46
CA TRP A 400 14.37 -11.07 -17.07
C TRP A 400 13.21 -10.74 -16.13
N GLY A 401 13.40 -10.87 -14.82
CA GLY A 401 12.48 -10.28 -13.82
C GLY A 401 12.39 -8.75 -13.90
N MET A 402 13.49 -8.07 -14.20
CA MET A 402 13.48 -6.63 -14.51
C MET A 402 12.76 -6.32 -15.82
N GLU A 403 12.84 -7.19 -16.84
CA GLU A 403 12.07 -7.02 -18.08
C GLU A 403 10.56 -7.17 -17.86
N VAL A 404 10.13 -8.13 -17.02
CA VAL A 404 8.73 -8.21 -16.54
C VAL A 404 8.35 -6.89 -15.89
N MET A 405 9.18 -6.38 -14.97
CA MET A 405 8.96 -5.10 -14.29
C MET A 405 8.87 -3.91 -15.27
N ARG A 406 9.77 -3.83 -16.25
CA ARG A 406 9.79 -2.78 -17.30
C ARG A 406 8.46 -2.73 -18.06
N ARG A 407 7.91 -3.89 -18.40
CA ARG A 407 6.68 -4.02 -19.21
C ARG A 407 5.39 -3.75 -18.44
N ILE A 408 5.38 -3.89 -17.12
CA ILE A 408 4.27 -3.44 -16.27
C ILE A 408 4.05 -1.93 -16.41
N TYR A 409 5.12 -1.19 -16.67
CA TYR A 409 5.11 0.25 -16.94
C TYR A 409 4.92 0.61 -18.41
N SER A 410 4.27 -0.27 -19.19
CA SER A 410 4.00 -0.03 -20.62
C SER A 410 2.61 0.58 -20.87
N PRO A 411 2.39 1.29 -22.00
CA PRO A 411 1.07 1.79 -22.37
C PRO A 411 -0.02 0.71 -22.44
N THR A 412 0.33 -0.53 -22.81
CA THR A 412 -0.62 -1.65 -22.89
C THR A 412 -1.09 -2.07 -21.50
N ALA A 413 -0.16 -2.26 -20.56
CA ALA A 413 -0.49 -2.59 -19.18
C ALA A 413 -1.32 -1.46 -18.53
N GLN A 414 -1.00 -0.21 -18.82
CA GLN A 414 -1.77 0.96 -18.38
C GLN A 414 -3.19 0.99 -18.91
N ARG A 415 -3.39 0.67 -20.19
CA ARG A 415 -4.73 0.65 -20.79
C ARG A 415 -5.60 -0.40 -20.11
N ILE A 416 -5.06 -1.61 -19.89
CA ILE A 416 -5.77 -2.68 -19.19
C ILE A 416 -6.08 -2.25 -17.76
N TRP A 417 -5.12 -1.65 -17.06
CA TRP A 417 -5.34 -1.13 -15.72
C TRP A 417 -6.49 -0.11 -15.70
N ALA A 418 -6.48 0.85 -16.61
CA ALA A 418 -7.47 1.92 -16.63
C ALA A 418 -8.88 1.42 -17.05
N GLU A 419 -8.97 0.53 -18.05
CA GLU A 419 -10.24 0.07 -18.62
C GLU A 419 -10.87 -1.11 -17.84
N GLN A 420 -10.05 -2.02 -17.33
CA GLN A 420 -10.51 -3.25 -16.68
C GLN A 420 -10.51 -3.14 -15.16
N ILE A 421 -9.50 -2.48 -14.58
CA ILE A 421 -9.35 -2.37 -13.11
C ILE A 421 -9.96 -1.07 -12.61
N GLY A 422 -9.77 0.05 -13.31
CA GLY A 422 -10.46 1.31 -13.04
C GLY A 422 -10.03 1.99 -11.74
N SER A 423 -8.76 1.87 -11.35
CA SER A 423 -8.21 2.52 -10.15
C SER A 423 -6.92 3.29 -10.43
N PRO A 424 -6.57 4.29 -9.61
CA PRO A 424 -5.31 5.03 -9.74
C PRO A 424 -4.08 4.10 -9.69
N ASN A 425 -3.04 4.41 -10.48
CA ASN A 425 -1.81 3.62 -10.53
C ASN A 425 -0.56 4.50 -10.52
N ALA A 426 0.58 3.87 -10.24
CA ALA A 426 1.82 4.58 -9.97
C ALA A 426 2.48 5.25 -11.19
N MET A 427 1.90 5.09 -12.39
CA MET A 427 2.44 5.71 -13.60
C MET A 427 1.82 7.08 -13.85
N ILE A 428 2.61 7.94 -14.48
CA ILE A 428 2.09 9.15 -15.11
C ILE A 428 1.23 8.68 -16.28
N SER A 429 -0.04 9.08 -16.31
CA SER A 429 -0.95 8.64 -17.37
C SER A 429 -0.41 9.03 -18.74
N VAL A 430 -0.04 8.01 -19.52
CA VAL A 430 0.39 8.13 -20.92
C VAL A 430 -0.71 7.70 -21.90
N VAL A 431 -1.84 7.17 -21.39
CA VAL A 431 -2.96 6.70 -22.19
C VAL A 431 -3.98 7.83 -22.35
N LYS A 432 -4.17 8.28 -23.60
CA LYS A 432 -5.23 9.23 -23.96
C LYS A 432 -6.54 8.46 -24.16
N ASP A 433 -7.66 9.12 -23.88
CA ASP A 433 -9.04 8.67 -24.20
C ASP A 433 -9.67 7.56 -23.34
N VAL A 434 -9.15 7.25 -22.15
CA VAL A 434 -9.87 6.38 -21.21
C VAL A 434 -10.92 7.18 -20.43
N LYS A 435 -12.18 6.75 -20.46
CA LYS A 435 -13.27 7.36 -19.68
C LYS A 435 -13.28 6.78 -18.26
N PRO A 436 -13.05 7.60 -17.22
CA PRO A 436 -13.13 7.12 -15.85
C PRO A 436 -14.55 6.68 -15.47
N THR A 437 -14.66 5.68 -14.60
CA THR A 437 -15.92 5.42 -13.90
C THR A 437 -16.23 6.60 -12.95
N PRO A 438 -17.50 6.89 -12.61
CA PRO A 438 -17.82 7.94 -11.64
C PRO A 438 -17.13 7.76 -10.28
N ALA A 439 -16.97 6.51 -9.84
CA ALA A 439 -16.25 6.14 -8.63
C ALA A 439 -14.76 6.51 -8.71
N TRP A 440 -14.10 6.26 -9.85
CA TRP A 440 -12.71 6.65 -10.06
C TRP A 440 -12.57 8.17 -10.21
N GLU A 441 -13.47 8.83 -10.96
CA GLU A 441 -13.44 10.28 -11.16
C GLU A 441 -13.59 11.04 -9.84
N SER A 442 -14.49 10.59 -8.95
CA SER A 442 -14.67 11.18 -7.62
C SER A 442 -13.44 11.00 -6.74
N ALA A 443 -12.79 9.83 -6.77
CA ALA A 443 -11.52 9.59 -6.07
C ALA A 443 -10.39 10.48 -6.61
N ALA A 444 -10.25 10.61 -7.93
CA ALA A 444 -9.26 11.46 -8.57
C ALA A 444 -9.46 12.94 -8.19
N LYS A 445 -10.71 13.44 -8.21
CA LYS A 445 -11.03 14.80 -7.77
C LYS A 445 -10.73 15.02 -6.29
N ALA A 446 -10.91 14.01 -5.43
CA ALA A 446 -10.55 14.11 -4.02
C ALA A 446 -9.02 14.25 -3.84
N ILE A 447 -8.23 13.46 -4.58
CA ILE A 447 -6.76 13.58 -4.61
C ILE A 447 -6.33 14.96 -5.11
N GLU A 448 -6.97 15.49 -6.15
CA GLU A 448 -6.68 16.83 -6.67
C GLU A 448 -6.99 17.92 -5.62
N ARG A 449 -8.16 17.86 -4.98
CA ARG A 449 -8.54 18.79 -3.90
C ARG A 449 -7.59 18.72 -2.71
N ALA A 450 -6.95 17.58 -2.45
CA ALA A 450 -5.99 17.45 -1.37
C ALA A 450 -4.73 18.31 -1.58
N GLN A 451 -4.42 18.76 -2.80
CA GLN A 451 -3.26 19.62 -3.11
C GLN A 451 -1.92 19.10 -2.51
N GLY A 452 -1.77 17.77 -2.41
CA GLY A 452 -0.59 17.12 -1.83
C GLY A 452 -0.58 17.00 -0.30
N HIS A 453 -1.62 17.47 0.40
CA HIS A 453 -1.84 17.21 1.83
C HIS A 453 -2.31 15.77 2.05
N ASN A 454 -1.35 14.85 2.10
CA ASN A 454 -1.58 13.43 2.29
C ASN A 454 -1.54 13.07 3.77
N ILE A 455 -2.47 12.22 4.19
CA ILE A 455 -2.56 11.70 5.55
C ILE A 455 -1.78 10.38 5.59
N VAL A 456 -0.61 10.42 6.23
CA VAL A 456 0.34 9.30 6.29
C VAL A 456 0.95 9.22 7.67
N LEU A 457 0.86 8.05 8.31
CA LEU A 457 1.59 7.68 9.52
C LEU A 457 2.67 6.65 9.17
N ASN A 458 3.92 7.02 9.37
CA ASN A 458 5.08 6.24 9.00
C ASN A 458 5.58 5.35 10.13
N TYR A 459 5.32 5.72 11.39
CA TYR A 459 5.79 4.94 12.54
C TYR A 459 5.37 3.47 12.44
N GLY A 460 4.20 3.17 11.86
CA GLY A 460 3.72 1.80 11.70
C GLY A 460 4.62 0.97 10.76
N ALA A 461 5.09 1.57 9.67
CA ALA A 461 6.00 0.92 8.72
C ALA A 461 7.47 0.93 9.21
N TRP A 462 7.83 1.91 10.05
CA TRP A 462 9.16 2.07 10.62
C TRP A 462 9.39 1.14 11.82
N TYR A 463 8.35 0.87 12.59
CA TYR A 463 8.41 0.13 13.84
C TYR A 463 7.31 -0.95 13.90
N PRO A 464 7.54 -2.12 13.26
CA PRO A 464 6.51 -3.15 13.08
C PRO A 464 5.89 -3.68 14.38
N GLU A 465 6.66 -3.76 15.47
CA GLU A 465 6.13 -4.25 16.75
C GLU A 465 5.12 -3.27 17.38
N LEU A 466 5.37 -1.96 17.26
CA LEU A 466 4.40 -0.93 17.69
C LEU A 466 3.15 -0.99 16.82
N ALA A 467 3.31 -1.14 15.50
CA ALA A 467 2.19 -1.33 14.58
C ALA A 467 1.37 -2.57 14.94
N LYS A 468 2.04 -3.69 15.25
CA LYS A 468 1.39 -4.95 15.65
C LYS A 468 0.54 -4.76 16.90
N GLN A 469 1.07 -4.10 17.93
CA GLN A 469 0.34 -3.83 19.17
C GLN A 469 -0.95 -3.05 18.91
N TRP A 470 -0.89 -2.02 18.07
CA TRP A 470 -2.06 -1.24 17.68
C TRP A 470 -3.06 -2.07 16.86
N ASN A 471 -2.56 -2.78 15.86
CA ASN A 471 -3.31 -3.62 14.95
C ASN A 471 -4.09 -4.74 15.67
N ASP A 472 -3.49 -5.36 16.68
CA ASP A 472 -4.14 -6.40 17.48
C ASP A 472 -5.30 -5.83 18.33
N ALA A 473 -5.22 -4.55 18.70
CA ALA A 473 -6.20 -3.87 19.55
C ALA A 473 -7.28 -3.10 18.76
N ILE A 474 -7.07 -2.80 17.47
CA ILE A 474 -7.89 -1.83 16.72
C ILE A 474 -9.38 -2.18 16.73
N GLY A 475 -9.75 -3.46 16.67
CA GLY A 475 -11.14 -3.90 16.76
C GLY A 475 -11.80 -3.54 18.08
N ASP A 476 -11.10 -3.74 19.20
CA ASP A 476 -11.59 -3.40 20.53
C ASP A 476 -11.58 -1.89 20.78
N ILE A 477 -10.65 -1.16 20.15
CA ILE A 477 -10.59 0.31 20.17
C ILE A 477 -11.81 0.90 19.45
N VAL A 478 -12.05 0.54 18.19
CA VAL A 478 -13.14 1.16 17.39
C VAL A 478 -14.52 0.78 17.91
N THR A 479 -14.68 -0.41 18.49
CA THR A 479 -15.96 -0.87 19.08
C THR A 479 -16.20 -0.37 20.51
N GLY A 480 -15.26 0.38 21.10
CA GLY A 480 -15.44 1.02 22.40
C GLY A 480 -15.15 0.14 23.61
N LYS A 481 -14.53 -1.03 23.43
CA LYS A 481 -14.08 -1.88 24.55
C LYS A 481 -12.83 -1.34 25.22
N ILE A 482 -11.98 -0.63 24.48
CA ILE A 482 -10.82 0.10 25.00
C ILE A 482 -11.14 1.60 24.98
N ALA A 483 -10.94 2.28 26.11
CA ALA A 483 -11.19 3.70 26.19
C ALA A 483 -10.16 4.49 25.33
N PRO A 484 -10.54 5.64 24.77
CA PRO A 484 -9.67 6.43 23.88
C PRO A 484 -8.28 6.71 24.46
N MET A 485 -8.20 7.20 25.70
CA MET A 485 -6.92 7.51 26.33
C MET A 485 -6.11 6.26 26.67
N ASP A 486 -6.76 5.14 26.99
CA ASP A 486 -6.06 3.87 27.23
C ASP A 486 -5.43 3.34 25.94
N ALA A 487 -6.13 3.46 24.81
CA ALA A 487 -5.60 3.10 23.49
C ALA A 487 -4.35 3.92 23.12
N LEU A 488 -4.39 5.24 23.37
CA LEU A 488 -3.26 6.13 23.14
C LEU A 488 -2.10 5.88 24.11
N GLN A 489 -2.41 5.50 25.35
CA GLN A 489 -1.41 5.11 26.34
C GLN A 489 -0.67 3.83 25.93
N LEU A 490 -1.35 2.87 25.28
CA LEU A 490 -0.72 1.67 24.72
C LEU A 490 0.30 2.03 23.62
N LEU A 491 -0.07 2.95 22.70
CA LEU A 491 0.85 3.45 21.68
C LEU A 491 2.06 4.16 22.29
N GLU A 492 1.84 5.03 23.28
CA GLU A 492 2.92 5.75 23.95
C GLU A 492 3.89 4.80 24.66
N GLN A 493 3.39 3.73 25.29
CA GLN A 493 4.22 2.70 25.92
C GLN A 493 5.08 1.97 24.89
N GLY A 494 4.50 1.55 23.76
CA GLY A 494 5.27 0.90 22.69
C GLY A 494 6.31 1.85 22.07
N ALA A 495 5.97 3.12 21.87
CA ALA A 495 6.89 4.15 21.42
C ALA A 495 8.05 4.36 22.41
N GLN A 496 7.77 4.35 23.72
CA GLN A 496 8.80 4.45 24.75
C GLN A 496 9.77 3.27 24.69
N LEU A 497 9.27 2.04 24.55
CA LEU A 497 10.12 0.84 24.41
C LEU A 497 11.05 0.95 23.20
N ILE A 498 10.56 1.51 22.08
CA ILE A 498 11.40 1.74 20.90
C ILE A 498 12.45 2.81 21.17
N ARG A 499 12.07 3.95 21.77
CA ARG A 499 13.00 5.02 22.13
C ARG A 499 14.15 4.50 22.99
N ASP A 500 13.85 3.69 23.99
CA ASP A 500 14.81 3.18 24.98
C ASP A 500 15.70 2.05 24.45
N ASN A 501 15.34 1.40 23.35
CA ASN A 501 16.10 0.29 22.80
C ASN A 501 17.22 0.79 21.85
N PRO A 502 18.51 0.74 22.23
CA PRO A 502 19.60 1.26 21.39
C PRO A 502 19.82 0.47 20.09
N ASP A 503 19.32 -0.76 20.00
CA ASP A 503 19.49 -1.63 18.84
C ASP A 503 18.52 -1.31 17.70
N ILE A 504 17.46 -0.54 17.98
CA ILE A 504 16.50 -0.10 16.96
C ILE A 504 16.97 1.23 16.38
N LYS A 505 17.23 1.28 15.06
CA LYS A 505 17.49 2.52 14.33
C LYS A 505 16.22 3.38 14.31
N LYS A 506 16.33 4.63 14.76
CA LYS A 506 15.21 5.59 14.72
C LYS A 506 15.21 6.27 13.37
N LEU A 507 14.05 6.26 12.73
CA LEU A 507 13.79 6.99 11.49
C LEU A 507 13.12 8.31 11.84
N THR A 508 13.38 9.33 11.02
CA THR A 508 12.90 10.69 11.24
C THR A 508 12.17 11.22 10.02
N ARG A 509 11.07 11.93 10.26
CA ARG A 509 10.33 12.74 9.29
C ARG A 509 10.67 14.21 9.52
N GLU A 510 10.94 14.93 8.43
CA GLU A 510 11.02 16.40 8.50
C GLU A 510 9.62 16.96 8.72
N CYS A 511 9.45 17.77 9.78
CA CYS A 511 8.19 18.42 10.05
C CYS A 511 8.07 19.67 9.20
N LYS A 512 7.07 19.72 8.31
CA LYS A 512 6.69 20.96 7.63
C LYS A 512 6.24 21.98 8.67
N ALA A 513 6.74 23.21 8.51
CA ALA A 513 6.40 24.34 9.36
C ALA A 513 4.93 24.74 9.22
#